data_AF-A0A6M0GBR7-F1
#
_entry.id   AF-A0A6M0GBR7-F1
#
_cell.length_a   1.000
_cell.length_b   1.000
_cell.length_c   1.000
_cell.angle_alpha   90.00
_cell.angle_beta   90.00
_cell.angle_gamma   90.00
#
_symmetry.space_group_name_H-M   'P 1'
#
loop_
_entity.id
_entity.type
_entity.pdbx_description
1 polymer ?
#
loop_
_entity_poly.entity_id
_entity_poly.type
_entity_poly.pdbx_seq_one_letter_code
_entity_poly.pdbx_strand_id
1 'polypeptide(L)'
;MHCGKDDWCYRIGDLSVCKRENPPAEGWYETSKSDNEGTPYYAPVTEKKAIRPQQTRYWEYPSRNGSKLVRVRRVDDGSGKKKIKQQHWDGKEWKFGLKGSVERHDIPIYRYAEVKAAIANSQTIFIAEGEPCCDVLWELGIPATTNIGGSGKWKDSDTKDLKGASVVLVPDRDKPGLKHMKTIAQYFPNAKWMLPFPDSYVWKKLPKSQGSDVADWIADYNLKASDIHDNVHSGDWLIETIEQLEKNLASEVPVYKSPYGQRYQVIKEYWGHRLRYNTLKQQVELDGEPLDLDFVRFDLCVQLDITLSVKEATEITLKLAMANSYCPIQEYLEQVSTLQLDKPVNLDSLAFELLGSSNPLHAAYLKRHLIGSVARALNPGCKMDTALILQGKQGIKKSTFFCSLYGEKFFDDTMTESSERDELMKLHQHWAVELAEFETTLHRKGISKLKQFMSTRVDSFRIPYARTVKSFERHSVIVGSTNEPEFLNDPSGDRRYWVIPVKGMINIQKVESMRNAIWAAAVAAYRAGEPWWLTEQEIEWAIQANEPFRLSDTWEDFISEYVEGRQFVTIAEVLEKALDMEASKQDKKSQMRAAAILRRFGWQKAKRWRSGTWKRGWELPDLSTDPPSDEV
;
A
#
# COMPACT_ATOMS: atom_id res chain seq x y z
N MET A 1 14.13 0.96 17.42
CA MET A 1 14.82 -0.01 18.30
C MET A 1 16.08 0.61 18.92
N HIS A 2 16.84 -0.08 19.81
CA HIS A 2 18.04 0.53 20.44
C HIS A 2 19.12 0.95 19.45
N CYS A 3 19.12 0.39 18.25
CA CYS A 3 20.13 0.60 17.19
C CYS A 3 19.61 1.45 16.02
N GLY A 4 18.42 2.05 16.15
CA GLY A 4 17.77 2.85 15.08
C GLY A 4 17.27 2.07 13.84
N LYS A 5 17.61 0.79 13.69
CA LYS A 5 17.15 -0.10 12.61
C LYS A 5 16.38 -1.27 13.19
N ASP A 6 15.14 -1.48 12.77
CA ASP A 6 14.25 -2.39 13.49
C ASP A 6 14.54 -3.88 13.21
N ASP A 7 15.00 -4.23 12.01
CA ASP A 7 15.39 -5.58 11.58
C ASP A 7 16.75 -6.08 12.14
N TRP A 8 17.55 -5.20 12.76
CA TRP A 8 18.90 -5.56 13.25
C TRP A 8 18.91 -6.04 14.71
N CYS A 9 17.79 -5.87 15.41
CA CYS A 9 17.76 -5.91 16.86
C CYS A 9 16.52 -6.67 17.34
N TYR A 10 16.59 -7.35 18.50
CA TYR A 10 15.42 -8.01 19.12
C TYR A 10 15.15 -7.43 20.52
N ARG A 11 14.04 -7.82 21.17
CA ARG A 11 13.67 -7.34 22.52
C ARG A 11 13.34 -8.46 23.50
N ILE A 12 13.58 -8.19 24.78
CA ILE A 12 13.10 -8.96 25.92
C ILE A 12 12.57 -7.97 26.97
N GLY A 13 11.25 -7.77 26.99
CA GLY A 13 10.61 -6.72 27.81
C GLY A 13 11.08 -5.33 27.40
N ASP A 14 11.60 -4.54 28.36
CA ASP A 14 12.21 -3.24 28.10
C ASP A 14 13.64 -3.31 27.52
N LEU A 15 14.28 -4.49 27.50
CA LEU A 15 15.64 -4.67 26.98
C LEU A 15 15.65 -4.95 25.47
N SER A 16 16.76 -4.64 24.80
CA SER A 16 17.00 -4.93 23.39
C SER A 16 18.43 -5.44 23.16
N VAL A 17 18.67 -6.28 22.15
CA VAL A 17 20.00 -6.80 21.78
C VAL A 17 20.26 -6.50 20.31
N CYS A 18 21.53 -6.26 19.93
CA CYS A 18 21.92 -6.08 18.53
C CYS A 18 22.48 -7.37 17.93
N LYS A 19 21.93 -7.84 16.81
CA LYS A 19 22.48 -8.98 16.06
C LYS A 19 23.73 -8.60 15.22
N ARG A 20 24.19 -7.35 15.30
CA ARG A 20 25.29 -6.79 14.49
C ARG A 20 26.23 -5.89 15.29
N GLU A 21 26.28 -6.05 16.62
CA GLU A 21 27.20 -5.35 17.52
C GLU A 21 27.21 -3.81 17.37
N ASN A 22 26.12 -3.24 16.88
CA ASN A 22 26.03 -1.82 16.55
C ASN A 22 25.83 -1.02 17.85
N PRO A 23 26.51 0.13 18.04
CA PRO A 23 26.41 0.91 19.27
C PRO A 23 24.99 1.44 19.51
N PRO A 24 24.61 1.69 20.78
CA PRO A 24 23.28 2.17 21.12
C PRO A 24 23.03 3.55 20.54
N ALA A 25 21.90 3.68 19.84
CA ALA A 25 21.34 4.94 19.41
C ALA A 25 20.90 5.79 20.62
N GLU A 26 20.76 7.08 20.36
CA GLU A 26 20.35 8.09 21.33
C GLU A 26 19.13 7.64 22.18
N GLY A 27 19.25 7.77 23.50
CA GLY A 27 18.21 7.34 24.44
C GLY A 27 18.28 5.86 24.86
N TRP A 28 19.34 5.13 24.51
CA TRP A 28 19.62 3.77 25.00
C TRP A 28 21.04 3.68 25.59
N TYR A 29 21.25 2.73 26.51
CA TYR A 29 22.55 2.46 27.12
C TYR A 29 22.80 0.96 27.26
N GLU A 30 24.06 0.55 27.22
CA GLU A 30 24.50 -0.83 27.43
C GLU A 30 24.37 -1.21 28.91
N THR A 31 23.75 -2.35 29.21
CA THR A 31 23.54 -2.84 30.58
C THR A 31 24.61 -3.84 30.98
N SER A 32 24.80 -4.05 32.29
CA SER A 32 25.70 -5.06 32.85
C SER A 32 25.19 -6.51 32.69
N LYS A 33 24.36 -6.79 31.69
CA LYS A 33 23.76 -8.10 31.42
C LYS A 33 23.94 -8.42 29.95
N SER A 34 24.22 -9.68 29.64
CA SER A 34 24.31 -10.21 28.27
C SER A 34 23.36 -11.38 28.06
N ASP A 35 23.12 -11.74 26.80
CA ASP A 35 22.57 -13.04 26.45
C ASP A 35 23.58 -14.18 26.68
N ASN A 36 23.17 -15.40 26.33
CA ASN A 36 23.97 -16.63 26.50
C ASN A 36 25.20 -16.69 25.58
N GLU A 37 25.27 -15.85 24.54
CA GLU A 37 26.40 -15.76 23.61
C GLU A 37 27.37 -14.64 24.00
N GLY A 38 27.04 -13.87 25.05
CA GLY A 38 27.85 -12.76 25.57
C GLY A 38 27.47 -11.40 24.99
N THR A 39 26.47 -11.32 24.11
CA THR A 39 26.03 -10.04 23.51
C THR A 39 25.31 -9.19 24.56
N PRO A 40 25.70 -7.94 24.80
CA PRO A 40 25.11 -7.12 25.85
C PRO A 40 23.66 -6.72 25.53
N TYR A 41 22.82 -6.70 26.58
CA TYR A 41 21.50 -6.09 26.53
C TYR A 41 21.61 -4.57 26.64
N TYR A 42 20.90 -3.86 25.79
CA TYR A 42 20.69 -2.43 25.85
C TYR A 42 19.33 -2.11 26.49
N ALA A 43 19.29 -1.17 27.41
CA ALA A 43 18.06 -0.65 28.01
C ALA A 43 17.78 0.78 27.50
N PRO A 44 16.52 1.21 27.40
CA PRO A 44 16.21 2.62 27.21
C PRO A 44 16.71 3.38 28.44
N VAL A 45 17.26 4.57 28.23
CA VAL A 45 17.60 5.50 29.31
C VAL A 45 16.33 5.76 30.10
N THR A 46 16.28 5.23 31.31
CA THR A 46 15.18 5.41 32.25
C THR A 46 15.65 6.31 33.36
N GLU A 47 15.06 7.50 33.45
CA GLU A 47 15.40 8.43 34.52
C GLU A 47 15.02 7.84 35.87
N LYS A 48 16.03 7.68 36.72
CA LYS A 48 15.86 7.41 38.15
C LYS A 48 16.63 8.51 38.88
N LYS A 49 15.90 9.49 39.43
CA LYS A 49 16.53 10.54 40.26
C LYS A 49 17.39 9.89 41.33
N ALA A 50 18.58 10.45 41.55
CA ALA A 50 19.45 10.01 42.62
C ALA A 50 18.70 9.99 43.97
N ILE A 51 18.95 8.95 44.78
CA ILE A 51 18.34 8.85 46.11
C ILE A 51 18.88 9.98 46.98
N ARG A 52 18.04 10.99 47.22
CA ARG A 52 18.41 12.15 48.04
C ARG A 52 18.63 11.69 49.50
N PRO A 53 19.70 12.14 50.18
CA PRO A 53 20.03 11.70 51.54
C PRO A 53 18.94 12.10 52.54
N GLN A 54 18.89 11.39 53.67
CA GLN A 54 17.89 11.63 54.72
C GLN A 54 18.00 13.06 55.26
N GLN A 55 16.96 13.86 55.07
CA GLN A 55 16.93 15.27 55.49
C GLN A 55 15.51 15.79 55.70
N THR A 56 15.36 16.85 56.51
CA THR A 56 14.11 17.60 56.64
C THR A 56 14.35 19.05 56.21
N ARG A 57 13.50 19.57 55.32
CA ARG A 57 13.54 20.95 54.82
C ARG A 57 12.20 21.65 55.00
N TYR A 58 12.25 22.98 55.06
CA TYR A 58 11.11 23.86 55.24
C TYR A 58 11.18 25.01 54.23
N TRP A 59 10.06 25.32 53.59
CA TRP A 59 9.90 26.49 52.73
C TRP A 59 8.74 27.32 53.24
N GLU A 60 9.01 28.56 53.66
CA GLU A 60 7.99 29.44 54.23
C GLU A 60 7.32 30.27 53.12
N TYR A 61 6.02 30.47 53.30
CA TYR A 61 5.15 31.32 52.51
C TYR A 61 4.57 32.36 53.48
N PRO A 62 5.30 33.47 53.73
CA PRO A 62 4.75 34.60 54.48
C PRO A 62 3.51 35.16 53.77
N SER A 63 2.61 35.82 54.50
CA SER A 63 1.56 36.63 53.87
C SER A 63 2.17 37.81 53.11
N ARG A 64 1.40 38.42 52.21
CA ARG A 64 1.84 39.51 51.32
C ARG A 64 2.37 40.77 52.03
N ASN A 65 2.16 40.88 53.35
CA ASN A 65 2.69 41.91 54.24
C ASN A 65 3.92 41.45 55.07
N GLY A 66 4.49 40.28 54.79
CA GLY A 66 5.68 39.73 55.46
C GLY A 66 5.43 38.94 56.76
N SER A 67 4.19 38.82 57.23
CA SER A 67 3.89 38.04 58.46
C SER A 67 3.96 36.53 58.23
N LYS A 68 4.27 35.75 59.27
CA LYS A 68 4.24 34.29 59.20
C LYS A 68 2.83 33.79 58.92
N LEU A 69 2.67 32.98 57.88
CA LEU A 69 1.37 32.46 57.44
C LEU A 69 1.41 30.94 57.27
N VAL A 70 2.14 30.44 56.27
CA VAL A 70 2.21 28.99 55.94
C VAL A 70 3.65 28.56 55.68
N ARG A 71 3.95 27.27 55.85
CA ARG A 71 5.17 26.65 55.33
C ARG A 71 4.95 25.22 54.84
N VAL A 72 5.78 24.79 53.90
CA VAL A 72 5.86 23.42 53.38
C VAL A 72 7.01 22.69 54.05
N ARG A 73 6.72 21.57 54.70
CA ARG A 73 7.71 20.67 55.32
C ARG A 73 7.89 19.43 54.45
N ARG A 74 9.12 19.17 54.00
CA ARG A 74 9.51 17.92 53.30
C ARG A 74 10.45 17.11 54.18
N VAL A 75 10.21 15.81 54.24
CA VAL A 75 11.16 14.81 54.76
C VAL A 75 11.51 13.89 53.61
N ASP A 76 12.79 13.84 53.24
CA ASP A 76 13.35 12.80 52.40
C ASP A 76 13.92 11.72 53.35
N ASP A 77 13.59 10.44 53.14
CA ASP A 77 13.88 9.37 54.11
C ASP A 77 15.17 8.57 53.84
N GLY A 78 15.97 8.98 52.85
CA GLY A 78 17.19 8.28 52.44
C GLY A 78 16.95 6.97 51.66
N SER A 79 15.70 6.55 51.44
CA SER A 79 15.32 5.37 50.64
C SER A 79 14.67 5.73 49.30
N GLY A 80 14.67 7.01 48.94
CA GLY A 80 14.02 7.56 47.74
C GLY A 80 12.55 7.95 47.95
N LYS A 81 11.98 7.76 49.14
CA LYS A 81 10.63 8.22 49.46
C LYS A 81 10.66 9.59 50.12
N LYS A 82 9.64 10.40 49.82
CA LYS A 82 9.45 11.75 50.36
C LYS A 82 8.08 11.90 51.01
N LYS A 83 8.01 12.58 52.16
CA LYS A 83 6.76 12.98 52.82
C LYS A 83 6.70 14.50 52.86
N ILE A 84 5.73 15.08 52.15
CA ILE A 84 5.50 16.53 52.08
C ILE A 84 4.21 16.83 52.87
N LYS A 85 4.25 17.81 53.76
CA LYS A 85 3.10 18.29 54.55
C LYS A 85 3.13 19.81 54.67
N GLN A 86 1.97 20.44 54.55
CA GLN A 86 1.80 21.88 54.79
C GLN A 86 1.52 22.14 56.27
N GLN A 87 1.97 23.28 56.78
CA GLN A 87 1.71 23.79 58.12
C GLN A 87 1.28 25.26 58.06
N HIS A 88 0.37 25.69 58.92
CA HIS A 88 0.04 27.11 59.13
C HIS A 88 0.59 27.59 60.49
N TRP A 89 0.80 28.89 60.60
CA TRP A 89 1.13 29.57 61.86
C TRP A 89 -0.16 29.94 62.59
N ASP A 90 -0.32 29.50 63.85
CA ASP A 90 -1.52 29.80 64.66
C ASP A 90 -1.37 31.07 65.53
N GLY A 91 -0.27 31.82 65.34
CA GLY A 91 0.15 32.93 66.20
C GLY A 91 1.28 32.56 67.17
N LYS A 92 1.44 31.26 67.51
CA LYS A 92 2.40 30.78 68.51
C LYS A 92 3.29 29.64 68.00
N GLU A 93 2.75 28.70 67.23
CA GLU A 93 3.47 27.55 66.69
C GLU A 93 2.96 27.10 65.31
N TRP A 94 3.64 26.10 64.73
CA TRP A 94 3.35 25.59 63.40
C TRP A 94 2.44 24.33 63.46
N LYS A 95 1.16 24.50 63.12
CA LYS A 95 0.15 23.44 63.11
C LYS A 95 0.05 22.78 61.73
N PHE A 96 -0.22 21.47 61.67
CA PHE A 96 -0.35 20.75 60.39
C PHE A 96 -1.71 20.98 59.70
N GLY A 97 -1.69 21.08 58.37
CA GLY A 97 -2.87 21.29 57.54
C GLY A 97 -3.22 22.76 57.36
N LEU A 98 -4.06 23.06 56.36
CA LEU A 98 -4.51 24.42 56.01
C LEU A 98 -6.03 24.61 56.11
N LYS A 99 -6.80 23.52 55.95
CA LYS A 99 -8.26 23.54 55.80
C LYS A 99 -8.93 24.12 57.05
N GLY A 100 -9.64 25.25 56.88
CA GLY A 100 -10.32 25.96 57.97
C GLY A 100 -9.43 26.88 58.80
N SER A 101 -8.16 27.08 58.41
CA SER A 101 -7.21 27.97 59.11
C SER A 101 -6.62 29.03 58.19
N VAL A 102 -6.29 28.67 56.95
CA VAL A 102 -5.76 29.61 55.93
C VAL A 102 -6.39 29.27 54.58
N GLU A 103 -7.04 30.24 53.95
CA GLU A 103 -7.65 30.07 52.63
C GLU A 103 -6.59 30.12 51.53
N ARG A 104 -6.79 29.31 50.48
CA ARG A 104 -5.77 29.11 49.44
C ARG A 104 -5.42 30.38 48.66
N HIS A 105 -6.33 31.36 48.58
CA HIS A 105 -6.09 32.62 47.88
C HIS A 105 -5.23 33.61 48.69
N ASP A 106 -5.18 33.47 50.02
CA ASP A 106 -4.36 34.31 50.90
C ASP A 106 -2.89 33.92 50.91
N ILE A 107 -2.60 32.65 50.61
CA ILE A 107 -1.24 32.14 50.44
C ILE A 107 -0.68 32.66 49.12
N PRO A 108 0.42 33.44 49.12
CA PRO A 108 1.02 33.93 47.88
C PRO A 108 1.91 32.87 47.23
N ILE A 109 2.50 33.23 46.09
CA ILE A 109 3.59 32.48 45.45
C ILE A 109 4.84 32.39 46.35
N TYR A 110 5.69 31.38 46.10
CA TYR A 110 6.94 31.20 46.83
C TYR A 110 7.91 32.38 46.60
N ARG A 111 8.60 32.85 47.65
CA ARG A 111 9.48 34.05 47.62
C ARG A 111 8.78 35.32 47.11
N TYR A 112 7.53 35.53 47.53
CA TYR A 112 6.69 36.65 47.07
C TYR A 112 7.39 38.01 47.10
N ALA A 113 8.04 38.38 48.21
CA ALA A 113 8.63 39.71 48.36
C ALA A 113 9.82 39.92 47.40
N GLU A 114 10.68 38.92 47.27
CA GLU A 114 11.83 38.89 46.38
C GLU A 114 11.38 38.90 44.91
N VAL A 115 10.32 38.15 44.58
CA VAL A 115 9.71 38.16 43.24
C VAL A 115 9.07 39.52 42.92
N LYS A 116 8.40 40.18 43.88
CA LYS A 116 7.88 41.55 43.65
C LYS A 116 9.02 42.55 43.42
N ALA A 117 10.14 42.42 44.13
CA ALA A 117 11.33 43.25 43.88
C ALA A 117 11.94 42.99 42.49
N ALA A 118 12.07 41.72 42.09
CA ALA A 118 12.55 41.35 40.77
C ALA A 118 11.65 41.89 39.63
N ILE A 119 10.32 41.81 39.79
CA ILE A 119 9.36 42.41 38.83
C ILE A 119 9.53 43.93 38.76
N ALA A 120 9.72 44.62 39.89
CA ALA A 120 9.95 46.06 39.92
C ALA A 120 11.26 46.45 39.20
N ASN A 121 12.28 45.59 39.28
CA ASN A 121 13.55 45.71 38.55
C ASN A 121 13.47 45.22 37.08
N SER A 122 12.27 44.95 36.55
CA SER A 122 12.04 44.42 35.19
C SER A 122 12.76 43.10 34.88
N GLN A 123 13.08 42.30 35.91
CA GLN A 123 13.68 40.98 35.73
C GLN A 123 12.61 39.95 35.34
N THR A 124 13.01 38.99 34.50
CA THR A 124 12.17 37.85 34.11
C THR A 124 12.03 36.86 35.27
N ILE A 125 10.81 36.39 35.53
CA ILE A 125 10.50 35.46 36.62
C ILE A 125 10.33 34.03 36.08
N PHE A 126 11.14 33.10 36.56
CA PHE A 126 11.04 31.69 36.20
C PHE A 126 10.00 30.99 37.10
N ILE A 127 9.09 30.21 36.51
CA ILE A 127 8.08 29.44 37.23
C ILE A 127 8.46 27.96 37.13
N ALA A 128 8.85 27.37 38.27
CA ALA A 128 9.21 25.96 38.40
C ALA A 128 8.17 25.21 39.24
N GLU A 129 8.23 23.87 39.26
CA GLU A 129 7.21 23.04 39.92
C GLU A 129 7.27 22.92 41.43
N GLY A 130 8.41 23.30 42.02
CA GLY A 130 8.64 23.13 43.44
C GLY A 130 9.69 24.09 43.99
N GLU A 131 9.60 24.32 45.29
CA GLU A 131 10.46 25.25 46.01
C GLU A 131 11.97 24.91 45.88
N PRO A 132 12.43 23.63 45.90
CA PRO A 132 13.84 23.31 45.68
C PRO A 132 14.40 23.77 44.32
N CYS A 133 13.57 23.73 43.27
CA CYS A 133 13.97 24.16 41.93
C CYS A 133 14.10 25.68 41.87
N CYS A 134 13.22 26.39 42.60
CA CYS A 134 13.31 27.83 42.74
C CYS A 134 14.59 28.23 43.48
N ASP A 135 14.92 27.56 44.59
CA ASP A 135 16.11 27.89 45.38
C ASP A 135 17.40 27.76 44.58
N VAL A 136 17.58 26.69 43.80
CA VAL A 136 18.78 26.51 42.95
C VAL A 136 18.85 27.58 41.84
N LEU A 137 17.72 28.01 41.29
CA LEU A 137 17.69 29.16 40.36
C LEU A 137 18.09 30.48 41.07
N TRP A 138 17.62 30.71 42.30
CA TRP A 138 18.02 31.86 43.11
C TRP A 138 19.50 31.83 43.52
N GLU A 139 20.10 30.66 43.74
CA GLU A 139 21.54 30.49 43.96
C GLU A 139 22.36 30.91 42.72
N LEU A 140 21.82 30.74 41.51
CA LEU A 140 22.37 31.31 40.27
C LEU A 140 22.00 32.78 40.03
N GLY A 141 21.25 33.42 40.93
CA GLY A 141 20.78 34.80 40.79
C GLY A 141 19.59 34.99 39.85
N ILE A 142 18.91 33.91 39.46
CA ILE A 142 17.74 33.92 38.58
C ILE A 142 16.46 33.99 39.44
N PRO A 143 15.64 35.06 39.34
CA PRO A 143 14.41 35.17 40.10
C PRO A 143 13.40 34.08 39.72
N ALA A 144 13.08 33.20 40.68
CA ALA A 144 12.21 32.05 40.45
C ALA A 144 11.10 31.90 41.50
N THR A 145 10.00 31.24 41.12
CA THR A 145 8.83 31.03 42.00
C THR A 145 8.06 29.75 41.66
N THR A 146 7.16 29.36 42.57
CA THR A 146 6.22 28.26 42.40
C THR A 146 4.94 28.50 43.22
N ASN A 147 3.90 27.70 42.98
CA ASN A 147 2.69 27.71 43.80
C ASN A 147 2.80 26.71 44.96
N ILE A 148 2.14 27.03 46.08
CA ILE A 148 2.06 26.08 47.19
C ILE A 148 1.35 24.78 46.78
N GLY A 149 1.97 23.64 47.10
CA GLY A 149 1.45 22.31 46.76
C GLY A 149 1.80 21.81 45.36
N GLY A 150 2.56 22.59 44.56
CA GLY A 150 3.14 22.18 43.28
C GLY A 150 2.12 21.80 42.20
N SER A 151 2.50 20.84 41.36
CA SER A 151 1.80 20.41 40.15
C SER A 151 0.27 20.25 40.33
N GLY A 152 -0.47 20.93 39.45
CA GLY A 152 -1.94 20.95 39.44
C GLY A 152 -2.61 21.76 40.56
N LYS A 153 -1.86 22.56 41.33
CA LYS A 153 -2.39 23.42 42.42
C LYS A 153 -2.26 24.94 42.20
N TRP A 154 -1.92 25.36 40.98
CA TRP A 154 -1.97 26.77 40.56
C TRP A 154 -3.39 27.36 40.68
N LYS A 155 -3.47 28.65 41.01
CA LYS A 155 -4.72 29.41 41.21
C LYS A 155 -4.58 30.85 40.71
N ASP A 156 -5.71 31.49 40.41
CA ASP A 156 -5.79 32.89 39.99
C ASP A 156 -5.09 33.86 40.96
N SER A 157 -5.02 33.54 42.25
CA SER A 157 -4.25 34.29 43.26
C SER A 157 -2.76 34.35 42.93
N ASP A 158 -2.21 33.25 42.42
CA ASP A 158 -0.79 33.11 42.09
C ASP A 158 -0.49 33.93 40.83
N THR A 159 -1.38 33.86 39.83
CA THR A 159 -1.34 34.71 38.64
C THR A 159 -1.42 36.21 38.99
N LYS A 160 -2.28 36.59 39.96
CA LYS A 160 -2.41 37.97 40.43
C LYS A 160 -1.14 38.50 41.08
N ASP A 161 -0.41 37.67 41.82
CA ASP A 161 0.87 38.06 42.44
C ASP A 161 1.94 38.40 41.39
N LEU A 162 1.93 37.68 40.27
CA LEU A 162 2.80 37.88 39.11
C LEU A 162 2.30 38.94 38.10
N LYS A 163 1.28 39.74 38.43
CA LYS A 163 0.81 40.81 37.54
C LYS A 163 1.96 41.76 37.16
N GLY A 164 2.21 41.87 35.86
CA GLY A 164 3.28 42.69 35.26
C GLY A 164 4.61 41.97 35.05
N ALA A 165 4.74 40.70 35.43
CA ALA A 165 5.95 39.92 35.19
C ALA A 165 6.06 39.45 33.72
N SER A 166 7.27 39.52 33.17
CA SER A 166 7.71 38.63 32.09
C SER A 166 8.04 37.27 32.70
N VAL A 167 7.52 36.16 32.17
CA VAL A 167 7.67 34.83 32.77
C VAL A 167 8.32 33.80 31.86
N VAL A 168 9.10 32.89 32.45
CA VAL A 168 9.60 31.65 31.82
C VAL A 168 8.98 30.46 32.53
N LEU A 169 8.42 29.50 31.80
CA LEU A 169 7.87 28.26 32.35
C LEU A 169 8.91 27.14 32.27
N VAL A 170 9.12 26.45 33.41
CA VAL A 170 10.15 25.42 33.60
C VAL A 170 9.51 24.12 34.12
N PRO A 171 9.07 23.21 33.24
CA PRO A 171 8.51 21.93 33.65
C PRO A 171 9.60 20.95 34.12
N ASP A 172 9.28 20.10 35.10
CA ASP A 172 9.97 18.83 35.30
C ASP A 172 9.77 17.97 34.03
N ARG A 173 10.74 17.11 33.69
CA ARG A 173 10.69 16.25 32.51
C ARG A 173 9.78 15.03 32.70
N ASP A 174 8.53 15.25 33.07
CA ASP A 174 7.51 14.21 33.09
C ASP A 174 6.13 14.69 32.63
N LYS A 175 5.21 13.73 32.45
CA LYS A 175 3.86 14.03 31.95
C LYS A 175 3.05 14.96 32.88
N PRO A 176 2.99 14.74 34.21
CA PRO A 176 2.41 15.69 35.15
C PRO A 176 2.99 17.10 35.03
N GLY A 177 4.30 17.21 34.90
CA GLY A 177 5.01 18.49 34.96
C GLY A 177 4.78 19.38 33.76
N LEU A 178 4.99 18.81 32.57
CA LEU A 178 4.67 19.49 31.31
C LEU A 178 3.19 19.91 31.23
N LYS A 179 2.26 19.07 31.74
CA LYS A 179 0.84 19.41 31.80
C LYS A 179 0.55 20.59 32.74
N HIS A 180 1.26 20.69 33.86
CA HIS A 180 1.11 21.80 34.80
C HIS A 180 1.56 23.12 34.16
N MET A 181 2.73 23.15 33.52
CA MET A 181 3.20 24.35 32.83
C MET A 181 2.30 24.71 31.63
N LYS A 182 1.81 23.72 30.84
CA LYS A 182 0.78 23.98 29.79
C LYS A 182 -0.48 24.63 30.37
N THR A 183 -0.84 24.33 31.62
CA THR A 183 -1.98 24.94 32.32
C THR A 183 -1.67 26.37 32.79
N ILE A 184 -0.45 26.65 33.26
CA ILE A 184 -0.02 27.98 33.69
C ILE A 184 0.09 28.93 32.49
N ALA A 185 0.57 28.45 31.33
CA ALA A 185 0.69 29.23 30.10
C ALA A 185 -0.62 29.90 29.67
N GLN A 186 -1.78 29.30 29.97
CA GLN A 186 -3.09 29.87 29.68
C GLN A 186 -3.34 31.22 30.39
N TYR A 187 -2.66 31.47 31.51
CA TYR A 187 -2.72 32.73 32.26
C TYR A 187 -1.66 33.74 31.79
N PHE A 188 -0.66 33.31 31.03
CA PHE A 188 0.46 34.11 30.56
C PHE A 188 0.72 33.86 29.07
N PRO A 189 -0.09 34.43 28.15
CA PRO A 189 0.01 34.13 26.71
C PRO A 189 1.40 34.41 26.09
N ASN A 190 2.14 35.37 26.64
CA ASN A 190 3.49 35.74 26.19
C ASN A 190 4.60 35.02 26.98
N ALA A 191 4.29 33.93 27.69
CA ALA A 191 5.27 33.17 28.44
C ALA A 191 6.34 32.56 27.52
N LYS A 192 7.60 32.72 27.93
CA LYS A 192 8.72 31.96 27.37
C LYS A 192 8.83 30.61 28.07
N TRP A 193 9.64 29.71 27.53
CA TRP A 193 9.84 28.37 28.06
C TRP A 193 11.32 28.02 28.12
N MET A 194 11.71 27.23 29.12
CA MET A 194 13.02 26.60 29.20
C MET A 194 12.79 25.15 29.62
N LEU A 195 13.28 24.21 28.80
CA LEU A 195 13.16 22.78 29.05
C LEU A 195 14.47 22.26 29.65
N PRO A 196 14.48 21.76 30.90
CA PRO A 196 15.66 21.13 31.47
C PRO A 196 16.17 19.99 30.57
N PHE A 197 17.49 19.92 30.38
CA PHE A 197 18.18 19.05 29.42
C PHE A 197 17.48 19.05 28.04
N PRO A 198 17.55 20.15 27.27
CA PRO A 198 16.73 20.35 26.06
C PRO A 198 16.99 19.30 24.99
N ASP A 199 18.25 18.86 24.82
CA ASP A 199 18.64 17.83 23.84
C ASP A 199 18.27 16.40 24.28
N SER A 200 17.70 16.20 25.48
CA SER A 200 17.45 14.86 26.00
C SER A 200 16.34 14.13 25.25
N TYR A 201 16.67 12.95 24.72
CA TYR A 201 15.71 11.99 24.14
C TYR A 201 14.51 11.70 25.05
N VAL A 202 14.63 11.87 26.37
CA VAL A 202 13.52 11.66 27.32
C VAL A 202 12.34 12.61 27.04
N TRP A 203 12.55 13.80 26.48
CA TRP A 203 11.44 14.66 26.00
C TRP A 203 10.59 13.97 24.92
N LYS A 204 11.19 13.10 24.09
CA LYS A 204 10.50 12.27 23.09
C LYS A 204 9.69 11.14 23.74
N LYS A 205 9.96 10.74 24.98
CA LYS A 205 9.25 9.65 25.69
C LYS A 205 9.10 9.94 27.19
N LEU A 206 8.34 10.98 27.52
CA LEU A 206 8.20 11.44 28.90
C LEU A 206 7.73 10.35 29.88
N PRO A 207 8.40 10.18 31.04
CA PRO A 207 7.98 9.26 32.08
C PRO A 207 6.61 9.65 32.66
N LYS A 208 5.91 8.65 33.24
CA LYS A 208 4.60 8.87 33.86
C LYS A 208 4.66 9.75 35.12
N SER A 209 5.83 9.82 35.75
CA SER A 209 6.14 10.61 36.96
C SER A 209 7.63 10.49 37.29
N GLN A 210 8.18 11.41 38.07
CA GLN A 210 9.54 11.41 38.61
C GLN A 210 10.66 11.68 37.58
N GLY A 211 10.34 12.35 36.47
CA GLY A 211 11.35 12.81 35.51
C GLY A 211 12.24 13.92 36.09
N SER A 212 13.44 14.08 35.54
CA SER A 212 14.45 15.01 36.09
C SER A 212 13.98 16.46 36.05
N ASP A 213 14.39 17.23 37.06
CA ASP A 213 14.02 18.64 37.26
C ASP A 213 15.18 19.60 36.89
N VAL A 214 14.93 20.91 36.91
CA VAL A 214 15.96 21.92 36.60
C VAL A 214 17.11 21.92 37.61
N ALA A 215 16.86 21.56 38.87
CA ALA A 215 17.92 21.45 39.87
C ALA A 215 18.80 20.21 39.62
N ASP A 216 18.20 19.10 39.18
CA ASP A 216 18.96 17.94 38.70
C ASP A 216 19.83 18.34 37.47
N TRP A 217 19.30 19.12 36.51
CA TRP A 217 20.08 19.58 35.34
C TRP A 217 21.28 20.47 35.70
N ILE A 218 21.06 21.45 36.58
CA ILE A 218 22.10 22.37 37.05
C ILE A 218 23.19 21.61 37.81
N ALA A 219 22.82 20.62 38.64
CA ALA A 219 23.76 19.81 39.39
C ALA A 219 24.58 18.86 38.50
N ASP A 220 23.93 18.16 37.57
CA ASP A 220 24.58 17.14 36.71
C ASP A 220 25.60 17.76 35.74
N TYR A 221 25.36 19.00 35.27
CA TYR A 221 26.20 19.69 34.28
C TYR A 221 26.97 20.90 34.85
N ASN A 222 26.82 21.20 36.16
CA ASN A 222 27.43 22.35 36.84
C ASN A 222 27.17 23.69 36.12
N LEU A 223 25.89 23.92 35.76
CA LEU A 223 25.46 25.05 34.93
C LEU A 223 25.52 26.40 35.64
N LYS A 224 25.71 27.45 34.84
CA LYS A 224 25.70 28.86 35.26
C LYS A 224 24.43 29.56 34.78
N ALA A 225 24.22 30.78 35.27
CA ALA A 225 23.06 31.59 34.90
C ALA A 225 22.97 31.88 33.39
N SER A 226 24.11 32.04 32.70
CA SER A 226 24.17 32.19 31.23
C SER A 226 23.51 31.00 30.53
N ASP A 227 23.90 29.79 30.92
CA ASP A 227 23.51 28.56 30.26
C ASP A 227 21.99 28.32 30.41
N ILE A 228 21.41 28.77 31.54
CA ILE A 228 19.97 28.79 31.75
C ILE A 228 19.27 29.84 30.87
N HIS A 229 19.83 31.04 30.74
CA HIS A 229 19.24 32.12 29.94
C HIS A 229 19.31 31.85 28.42
N ASP A 230 20.38 31.22 27.93
CA ASP A 230 20.56 30.90 26.52
C ASP A 230 19.57 29.82 26.02
N ASN A 231 19.03 29.01 26.93
CA ASN A 231 18.03 27.96 26.66
C ASN A 231 16.57 28.42 26.91
N VAL A 232 16.30 29.74 26.82
CA VAL A 232 14.95 30.32 26.95
C VAL A 232 14.35 30.62 25.56
N HIS A 233 13.34 29.86 25.19
CA HIS A 233 12.66 29.93 23.89
C HIS A 233 11.26 30.58 23.97
N SER A 234 10.66 30.93 22.82
CA SER A 234 9.28 31.42 22.74
C SER A 234 8.25 30.30 23.00
N GLY A 235 7.00 30.68 23.29
CA GLY A 235 5.91 29.72 23.47
C GLY A 235 5.61 28.89 22.21
N ASP A 236 5.75 29.48 21.03
CA ASP A 236 5.46 28.83 19.75
C ASP A 236 6.42 27.66 19.46
N TRP A 237 7.71 27.82 19.81
CA TRP A 237 8.72 26.75 19.69
C TRP A 237 8.33 25.50 20.48
N LEU A 238 7.72 25.68 21.65
CA LEU A 238 7.25 24.57 22.47
C LEU A 238 6.01 23.89 21.86
N ILE A 239 5.11 24.66 21.25
CA ILE A 239 3.94 24.10 20.55
C ILE A 239 4.41 23.26 19.37
N GLU A 240 5.27 23.78 18.49
CA GLU A 240 5.81 23.01 17.36
C GLU A 240 6.58 21.76 17.82
N THR A 241 7.44 21.90 18.83
CA THR A 241 8.22 20.79 19.38
C THR A 241 7.32 19.71 19.97
N ILE A 242 6.36 20.08 20.82
CA ILE A 242 5.49 19.09 21.47
C ILE A 242 4.47 18.52 20.47
N GLU A 243 3.93 19.30 19.54
CA GLU A 243 3.02 18.78 18.52
C GLU A 243 3.72 17.80 17.58
N GLN A 244 4.98 18.05 17.19
CA GLN A 244 5.77 17.06 16.43
C GLN A 244 6.02 15.78 17.25
N LEU A 245 6.38 15.90 18.54
CA LEU A 245 6.59 14.74 19.41
C LEU A 245 5.29 13.98 19.70
N GLU A 246 4.18 14.67 19.92
CA GLU A 246 2.84 14.09 20.07
C GLU A 246 2.39 13.43 18.76
N LYS A 247 2.66 14.00 17.57
CA LYS A 247 2.42 13.34 16.26
C LYS A 247 3.21 12.04 16.10
N ASN A 248 4.47 12.04 16.52
CA ASN A 248 5.36 10.87 16.48
C ASN A 248 4.99 9.79 17.52
N LEU A 249 4.21 10.14 18.55
CA LEU A 249 3.66 9.19 19.54
C LEU A 249 2.20 8.80 19.26
N ALA A 250 1.45 9.61 18.52
CA ALA A 250 0.03 9.42 18.22
C ALA A 250 -0.27 8.28 17.24
N SER A 251 0.75 7.53 16.81
CA SER A 251 0.60 6.15 16.35
C SER A 251 0.27 5.22 17.54
N GLU A 252 -0.71 5.58 18.37
CA GLU A 252 -1.18 4.74 19.48
C GLU A 252 -1.80 3.47 18.91
N VAL A 253 -1.10 2.35 19.05
CA VAL A 253 -1.64 1.06 18.66
C VAL A 253 -2.74 0.70 19.67
N PRO A 254 -3.98 0.39 19.24
CA PRO A 254 -5.12 0.25 20.14
C PRO A 254 -4.89 -0.83 21.20
N VAL A 255 -5.00 -0.46 22.49
CA VAL A 255 -4.82 -1.38 23.61
C VAL A 255 -6.08 -2.25 23.78
N TYR A 256 -6.10 -3.39 23.10
CA TYR A 256 -7.20 -4.34 23.19
C TYR A 256 -7.27 -5.02 24.57
N LYS A 257 -8.47 -5.03 25.18
CA LYS A 257 -8.70 -5.62 26.51
C LYS A 257 -9.11 -7.09 26.52
N SER A 258 -9.57 -7.63 25.39
CA SER A 258 -10.00 -9.04 25.31
C SER A 258 -8.81 -9.96 25.02
N PRO A 259 -8.82 -11.24 25.47
CA PRO A 259 -7.74 -12.18 25.18
C PRO A 259 -7.48 -12.38 23.68
N TYR A 260 -8.53 -12.40 22.85
CA TYR A 260 -8.41 -12.44 21.40
C TYR A 260 -7.71 -11.17 20.86
N GLY A 261 -8.11 -10.00 21.33
CA GLY A 261 -7.53 -8.73 20.89
C GLY A 261 -6.08 -8.54 21.34
N GLN A 262 -5.71 -9.04 22.52
CA GLN A 262 -4.32 -9.08 23.00
C GLN A 262 -3.45 -9.96 22.09
N ARG A 263 -3.95 -11.15 21.70
CA ARG A 263 -3.24 -12.03 20.75
C ARG A 263 -3.13 -11.39 19.36
N TYR A 264 -4.21 -10.80 18.86
CA TYR A 264 -4.19 -10.00 17.61
C TYR A 264 -3.13 -8.90 17.66
N GLN A 265 -3.02 -8.18 18.79
CA GLN A 265 -2.04 -7.12 18.97
C GLN A 265 -0.59 -7.62 18.91
N VAL A 266 -0.27 -8.69 19.64
CA VAL A 266 1.08 -9.28 19.63
C VAL A 266 1.47 -9.78 18.23
N ILE A 267 0.55 -10.47 17.54
CA ILE A 267 0.79 -10.95 16.17
C ILE A 267 0.93 -9.76 15.19
N LYS A 268 0.13 -8.70 15.36
CA LYS A 268 0.23 -7.46 14.57
C LYS A 268 1.55 -6.74 14.78
N GLU A 269 2.05 -6.65 16.01
CA GLU A 269 3.35 -6.03 16.30
C GLU A 269 4.51 -6.83 15.68
N TYR A 270 4.45 -8.17 15.72
CA TYR A 270 5.56 -9.03 15.32
C TYR A 270 5.59 -9.40 13.82
N TRP A 271 4.43 -9.64 13.21
CA TRP A 271 4.27 -10.05 11.81
C TRP A 271 3.50 -9.02 10.96
N GLY A 272 2.81 -8.06 11.56
CA GLY A 272 1.81 -7.24 10.85
C GLY A 272 2.34 -6.33 9.73
N HIS A 273 3.63 -5.99 9.72
CA HIS A 273 4.27 -5.26 8.59
C HIS A 273 4.99 -6.19 7.60
N ARG A 274 5.20 -7.45 7.99
CA ARG A 274 5.90 -8.50 7.22
C ARG A 274 4.94 -9.35 6.40
N LEU A 275 3.70 -9.46 6.86
CA LEU A 275 2.60 -10.13 6.16
C LEU A 275 2.09 -9.26 5.03
N ARG A 276 2.01 -9.84 3.82
CA ARG A 276 1.36 -9.25 2.65
C ARG A 276 0.34 -10.24 2.09
N TYR A 277 -0.68 -9.74 1.40
CA TYR A 277 -1.59 -10.58 0.62
C TYR A 277 -1.39 -10.32 -0.87
N ASN A 278 -0.84 -11.31 -1.57
CA ASN A 278 -0.59 -11.24 -3.00
C ASN A 278 -1.91 -11.49 -3.73
N THR A 279 -2.52 -10.43 -4.26
CA THR A 279 -3.84 -10.50 -4.90
C THR A 279 -3.84 -11.25 -6.22
N LEU A 280 -2.67 -11.42 -6.84
CA LEU A 280 -2.48 -12.20 -8.07
C LEU A 280 -2.48 -13.70 -7.75
N LYS A 281 -1.54 -14.16 -6.93
CA LYS A 281 -1.46 -15.59 -6.56
C LYS A 281 -2.54 -16.01 -5.55
N GLN A 282 -3.24 -15.04 -4.96
CA GLN A 282 -4.33 -15.17 -3.97
C GLN A 282 -3.88 -15.79 -2.64
N GLN A 283 -2.60 -15.63 -2.31
CA GLN A 283 -1.91 -16.26 -1.19
C GLN A 283 -1.45 -15.24 -0.14
N VAL A 284 -1.23 -15.71 1.08
CA VAL A 284 -0.54 -14.96 2.14
C VAL A 284 0.96 -15.16 1.98
N GLU A 285 1.72 -14.09 2.14
CA GLU A 285 3.19 -14.11 2.12
C GLU A 285 3.73 -13.48 3.41
N LEU A 286 4.87 -14.00 3.87
CA LEU A 286 5.65 -13.47 5.00
C LEU A 286 7.06 -13.17 4.50
N ASP A 287 7.50 -11.92 4.67
CA ASP A 287 8.81 -11.43 4.17
C ASP A 287 9.04 -11.63 2.65
N GLY A 288 7.96 -11.79 1.88
CA GLY A 288 7.97 -11.99 0.43
C GLY A 288 7.88 -13.44 -0.03
N GLU A 289 7.92 -14.41 0.89
CA GLU A 289 7.78 -15.84 0.58
C GLU A 289 6.37 -16.36 0.91
N PRO A 290 5.82 -17.34 0.16
CA PRO A 290 4.50 -17.92 0.45
C PRO A 290 4.44 -18.55 1.85
N LEU A 291 3.43 -18.17 2.63
CA LEU A 291 3.23 -18.67 3.99
C LEU A 291 2.20 -19.81 4.02
N ASP A 292 2.61 -20.98 4.50
CA ASP A 292 1.71 -22.12 4.68
C ASP A 292 0.78 -21.89 5.89
N LEU A 293 -0.52 -21.78 5.60
CA LEU A 293 -1.56 -21.53 6.59
C LEU A 293 -1.93 -22.77 7.43
N ASP A 294 -1.47 -23.97 7.06
CA ASP A 294 -1.68 -25.19 7.85
C ASP A 294 -0.68 -25.26 9.03
N PHE A 295 0.54 -24.73 8.85
CA PHE A 295 1.56 -24.65 9.91
C PHE A 295 1.58 -23.33 10.69
N VAL A 296 0.94 -22.27 10.20
CA VAL A 296 0.96 -20.92 10.79
C VAL A 296 0.66 -20.85 12.30
N ARG A 297 -0.18 -21.76 12.82
CA ARG A 297 -0.44 -21.87 14.27
C ARG A 297 0.81 -22.31 15.04
N PHE A 298 1.53 -23.29 14.54
CA PHE A 298 2.75 -23.78 15.17
C PHE A 298 3.79 -22.66 15.23
N ASP A 299 4.02 -21.99 14.10
CA ASP A 299 4.98 -20.88 14.01
C ASP A 299 4.64 -19.75 14.98
N LEU A 300 3.39 -19.27 14.99
CA LEU A 300 2.96 -18.21 15.90
C LEU A 300 3.04 -18.63 17.38
N CYS A 301 2.59 -19.83 17.73
CA CYS A 301 2.64 -20.28 19.13
C CYS A 301 4.09 -20.44 19.63
N VAL A 302 5.00 -20.99 18.81
CA VAL A 302 6.40 -21.22 19.18
C VAL A 302 7.21 -19.93 19.19
N GLN A 303 7.02 -19.04 18.21
CA GLN A 303 7.79 -17.79 18.11
C GLN A 303 7.37 -16.72 19.12
N LEU A 304 6.11 -16.73 19.58
CA LEU A 304 5.55 -15.68 20.45
C LEU A 304 5.22 -16.15 21.87
N ASP A 305 5.36 -17.44 22.19
CA ASP A 305 4.95 -18.05 23.45
C ASP A 305 3.47 -17.76 23.82
N ILE A 306 2.58 -17.89 22.83
CA ILE A 306 1.14 -17.66 22.99
C ILE A 306 0.32 -18.90 22.65
N THR A 307 -0.85 -19.03 23.27
CA THR A 307 -1.82 -20.09 22.92
C THR A 307 -2.87 -19.57 21.93
N LEU A 308 -2.93 -20.19 20.75
CA LEU A 308 -3.93 -19.97 19.71
C LEU A 308 -4.65 -21.27 19.34
N SER A 309 -5.93 -21.18 18.98
CA SER A 309 -6.58 -22.20 18.14
C SER A 309 -6.16 -22.05 16.67
N VAL A 310 -6.31 -23.10 15.86
CA VAL A 310 -5.95 -23.09 14.42
C VAL A 310 -6.71 -21.96 13.72
N LYS A 311 -8.02 -21.88 13.97
CA LYS A 311 -8.90 -20.83 13.44
C LYS A 311 -8.42 -19.42 13.77
N GLU A 312 -8.02 -19.14 15.01
CA GLU A 312 -7.53 -17.81 15.39
C GLU A 312 -6.23 -17.45 14.67
N ALA A 313 -5.28 -18.38 14.57
CA ALA A 313 -4.03 -18.18 13.88
C ALA A 313 -4.26 -17.84 12.38
N THR A 314 -5.07 -18.62 11.68
CA THR A 314 -5.40 -18.39 10.27
C THR A 314 -6.20 -17.09 10.07
N GLU A 315 -7.23 -16.83 10.90
CA GLU A 315 -8.07 -15.62 10.76
C GLU A 315 -7.28 -14.32 11.03
N ILE A 316 -6.42 -14.30 12.06
CA ILE A 316 -5.60 -13.12 12.38
C ILE A 316 -4.56 -12.89 11.28
N THR A 317 -3.83 -13.93 10.87
CA THR A 317 -2.79 -13.84 9.83
C THR A 317 -3.38 -13.35 8.51
N LEU A 318 -4.49 -13.97 8.05
CA LEU A 318 -5.17 -13.55 6.82
C LEU A 318 -5.69 -12.11 6.93
N LYS A 319 -6.24 -11.70 8.08
CA LYS A 319 -6.76 -10.34 8.27
C LYS A 319 -5.65 -9.28 8.24
N LEU A 320 -4.45 -9.59 8.75
CA LEU A 320 -3.28 -8.71 8.69
C LEU A 320 -2.70 -8.66 7.28
N ALA A 321 -2.48 -9.81 6.64
CA ALA A 321 -2.00 -9.90 5.27
C ALA A 321 -2.91 -9.12 4.30
N MET A 322 -4.24 -9.30 4.40
CA MET A 322 -5.21 -8.58 3.56
C MET A 322 -5.22 -7.07 3.79
N ALA A 323 -4.80 -6.58 4.96
CA ALA A 323 -4.64 -5.14 5.20
C ALA A 323 -3.46 -4.55 4.41
N ASN A 324 -2.47 -5.37 4.08
CA ASN A 324 -1.31 -5.05 3.24
C ASN A 324 -1.41 -5.79 1.89
N SER A 325 -2.61 -5.79 1.29
CA SER A 325 -2.84 -6.41 -0.03
C SER A 325 -2.06 -5.69 -1.12
N TYR A 326 -1.50 -6.43 -2.07
CA TYR A 326 -0.78 -5.87 -3.21
C TYR A 326 -0.90 -6.76 -4.46
N CYS A 327 -0.77 -6.15 -5.63
CA CYS A 327 -0.67 -6.87 -6.90
C CYS A 327 0.76 -6.79 -7.44
N PRO A 328 1.51 -7.91 -7.52
CA PRO A 328 2.89 -7.93 -8.01
C PRO A 328 3.09 -7.30 -9.40
N ILE A 329 2.11 -7.42 -10.30
CA ILE A 329 2.17 -6.83 -11.64
C ILE A 329 2.05 -5.31 -11.55
N GLN A 330 1.16 -4.78 -10.71
CA GLN A 330 1.00 -3.34 -10.53
C GLN A 330 2.23 -2.71 -9.89
N GLU A 331 2.83 -3.36 -8.88
CA GLU A 331 4.10 -2.89 -8.29
C GLU A 331 5.25 -2.91 -9.31
N TYR A 332 5.35 -3.97 -10.12
CA TYR A 332 6.33 -4.04 -11.20
C TYR A 332 6.15 -2.92 -12.24
N LEU A 333 4.90 -2.68 -12.70
CA LEU A 333 4.57 -1.63 -13.65
C LEU A 333 4.85 -0.22 -13.09
N GLU A 334 4.53 0.02 -11.83
CA GLU A 334 4.86 1.29 -11.16
C GLU A 334 6.39 1.46 -11.09
N GLN A 335 7.11 0.43 -10.63
CA GLN A 335 8.57 0.43 -10.52
C GLN A 335 9.23 0.76 -11.87
N VAL A 336 8.89 0.05 -12.96
CA VAL A 336 9.51 0.32 -14.27
C VAL A 336 9.15 1.70 -14.81
N SER A 337 7.98 2.25 -14.45
CA SER A 337 7.58 3.61 -14.86
C SER A 337 8.41 4.73 -14.20
N THR A 338 9.12 4.42 -13.11
CA THR A 338 10.02 5.37 -12.44
C THR A 338 11.48 5.28 -12.88
N LEU A 339 11.83 4.30 -13.72
CA LEU A 339 13.21 4.12 -14.19
C LEU A 339 13.62 5.25 -15.13
N GLN A 340 14.75 5.90 -14.81
CA GLN A 340 15.46 6.73 -15.77
C GLN A 340 16.13 5.83 -16.80
N LEU A 341 15.64 5.87 -18.04
CA LEU A 341 16.15 5.07 -19.15
C LEU A 341 16.97 5.95 -20.08
N ASP A 342 18.22 5.56 -20.36
CA ASP A 342 19.14 6.30 -21.26
C ASP A 342 18.56 6.53 -22.66
N LYS A 343 17.69 5.61 -23.10
CA LYS A 343 16.95 5.71 -24.36
C LYS A 343 15.54 5.13 -24.20
N PRO A 344 14.47 5.91 -24.43
CA PRO A 344 13.11 5.37 -24.43
C PRO A 344 12.92 4.40 -25.61
N VAL A 345 12.17 3.31 -25.35
CA VAL A 345 11.77 2.36 -26.40
C VAL A 345 10.64 2.96 -27.22
N ASN A 346 10.78 2.95 -28.54
CA ASN A 346 9.68 3.26 -29.45
C ASN A 346 8.86 1.98 -29.69
N LEU A 347 7.59 1.99 -29.29
CA LEU A 347 6.70 0.84 -29.48
C LEU A 347 6.41 0.58 -30.97
N ASP A 348 6.44 1.62 -31.81
CA ASP A 348 6.15 1.52 -33.24
C ASP A 348 7.29 0.88 -34.06
N SER A 349 8.51 0.78 -33.51
CA SER A 349 9.62 -0.01 -34.11
C SER A 349 9.76 -1.41 -33.52
N LEU A 350 9.05 -1.73 -32.44
CA LEU A 350 9.36 -2.89 -31.59
C LEU A 350 9.12 -4.24 -32.29
N ALA A 351 8.13 -4.33 -33.18
CA ALA A 351 7.87 -5.55 -33.96
C ALA A 351 9.00 -5.86 -34.96
N PHE A 352 9.64 -4.82 -35.51
CA PHE A 352 10.85 -5.00 -36.31
C PHE A 352 12.03 -5.42 -35.41
N GLU A 353 12.20 -4.74 -34.29
CA GLU A 353 13.34 -4.92 -33.40
C GLU A 353 13.40 -6.26 -32.67
N LEU A 354 12.25 -6.87 -32.34
CA LEU A 354 12.17 -8.14 -31.62
C LEU A 354 11.78 -9.33 -32.51
N LEU A 355 10.90 -9.12 -33.48
CA LEU A 355 10.30 -10.18 -34.31
C LEU A 355 10.75 -10.14 -35.78
N GLY A 356 11.57 -9.15 -36.16
CA GLY A 356 12.10 -9.00 -37.52
C GLY A 356 11.07 -8.57 -38.57
N SER A 357 9.94 -7.99 -38.15
CA SER A 357 8.83 -7.65 -39.04
C SER A 357 8.68 -6.14 -39.25
N SER A 358 8.83 -5.68 -40.50
CA SER A 358 8.69 -4.28 -40.90
C SER A 358 7.27 -3.87 -41.33
N ASN A 359 6.27 -4.75 -41.17
CA ASN A 359 4.88 -4.44 -41.51
C ASN A 359 4.28 -3.48 -40.45
N PRO A 360 3.78 -2.28 -40.83
CA PRO A 360 3.12 -1.35 -39.91
C PRO A 360 1.99 -1.97 -39.08
N LEU A 361 1.23 -2.91 -39.66
CA LEU A 361 0.16 -3.63 -38.96
C LEU A 361 0.71 -4.47 -37.80
N HIS A 362 1.87 -5.12 -37.96
CA HIS A 362 2.46 -5.94 -36.89
C HIS A 362 3.04 -5.07 -35.77
N ALA A 363 3.55 -3.89 -36.10
CA ALA A 363 3.93 -2.88 -35.11
C ALA A 363 2.71 -2.42 -34.29
N ALA A 364 1.60 -2.08 -34.96
CA ALA A 364 0.35 -1.75 -34.30
C ALA A 364 -0.15 -2.90 -33.40
N TYR A 365 -0.18 -4.15 -33.90
CA TYR A 365 -0.58 -5.33 -33.12
C TYR A 365 0.24 -5.49 -31.82
N LEU A 366 1.57 -5.40 -31.89
CA LEU A 366 2.41 -5.52 -30.70
C LEU A 366 2.22 -4.33 -29.74
N LYS A 367 2.17 -3.09 -30.27
CA LYS A 367 1.96 -1.87 -29.48
C LYS A 367 0.61 -1.89 -28.76
N ARG A 368 -0.49 -2.13 -29.46
CA ARG A 368 -1.85 -2.21 -28.89
C ARG A 368 -1.95 -3.34 -27.85
N HIS A 369 -1.29 -4.49 -28.09
CA HIS A 369 -1.25 -5.58 -27.12
C HIS A 369 -0.53 -5.22 -25.82
N LEU A 370 0.64 -4.58 -25.90
CA LEU A 370 1.40 -4.12 -24.73
C LEU A 370 0.60 -3.10 -23.90
N ILE A 371 0.00 -2.09 -24.55
CA ILE A 371 -0.85 -1.10 -23.88
C ILE A 371 -2.08 -1.79 -23.26
N GLY A 372 -2.69 -2.77 -23.94
CA GLY A 372 -3.82 -3.53 -23.43
C GLY A 372 -3.48 -4.39 -22.22
N SER A 373 -2.26 -4.91 -22.16
CA SER A 373 -1.75 -5.70 -21.04
C SER A 373 -1.50 -4.84 -19.81
N VAL A 374 -0.97 -3.63 -20.00
CA VAL A 374 -0.91 -2.60 -18.95
C VAL A 374 -2.32 -2.20 -18.51
N ALA A 375 -3.25 -1.97 -19.44
CA ALA A 375 -4.63 -1.61 -19.13
C ALA A 375 -5.33 -2.69 -18.29
N ARG A 376 -5.16 -3.97 -18.65
CA ARG A 376 -5.68 -5.11 -17.87
C ARG A 376 -5.08 -5.17 -16.46
N ALA A 377 -3.79 -4.90 -16.29
CA ALA A 377 -3.15 -4.91 -14.98
C ALA A 377 -3.56 -3.72 -14.09
N LEU A 378 -3.62 -2.51 -14.64
CA LEU A 378 -3.90 -1.27 -13.90
C LEU A 378 -5.40 -0.96 -13.77
N ASN A 379 -6.24 -1.51 -14.65
CA ASN A 379 -7.69 -1.39 -14.66
C ASN A 379 -8.34 -2.77 -14.96
N PRO A 380 -8.31 -3.71 -14.00
CA PRO A 380 -8.90 -5.04 -14.16
C PRO A 380 -10.35 -4.99 -14.66
N GLY A 381 -10.72 -5.94 -15.51
CA GLY A 381 -12.05 -5.96 -16.11
C GLY A 381 -12.27 -4.93 -17.25
N CYS A 382 -11.25 -4.15 -17.63
CA CYS A 382 -11.29 -3.39 -18.88
C CYS A 382 -11.59 -4.29 -20.09
N LYS A 383 -12.14 -3.71 -21.17
CA LYS A 383 -12.44 -4.50 -22.37
C LYS A 383 -11.14 -4.79 -23.13
N MET A 384 -10.75 -6.06 -23.19
CA MET A 384 -9.76 -6.57 -24.14
C MET A 384 -10.22 -7.95 -24.59
N ASP A 385 -10.79 -8.01 -25.80
CA ASP A 385 -11.35 -9.22 -26.44
C ASP A 385 -10.51 -9.72 -27.62
N THR A 386 -9.21 -9.40 -27.58
CA THR A 386 -8.18 -9.71 -28.58
C THR A 386 -7.03 -10.52 -27.96
N ALA A 387 -6.34 -11.32 -28.78
CA ALA A 387 -5.16 -12.09 -28.41
C ALA A 387 -4.04 -11.89 -29.45
N LEU A 388 -2.80 -11.75 -28.98
CA LEU A 388 -1.62 -11.64 -29.85
C LEU A 388 -1.09 -13.05 -30.15
N ILE A 389 -0.98 -13.38 -31.44
CA ILE A 389 -0.62 -14.71 -31.92
C ILE A 389 0.70 -14.65 -32.69
N LEU A 390 1.71 -15.40 -32.26
CA LEU A 390 2.94 -15.57 -33.04
C LEU A 390 2.84 -16.81 -33.93
N GLN A 391 3.00 -16.61 -35.24
CA GLN A 391 2.98 -17.67 -36.25
C GLN A 391 4.39 -17.90 -36.79
N GLY A 392 4.77 -19.16 -37.03
CA GLY A 392 6.03 -19.49 -37.71
C GLY A 392 6.50 -20.90 -37.40
N LYS A 393 7.67 -21.29 -37.91
CA LYS A 393 8.21 -22.66 -37.73
C LYS A 393 8.32 -23.06 -36.25
N GLN A 394 8.24 -24.36 -35.97
CA GLN A 394 8.53 -24.90 -34.65
C GLN A 394 9.99 -24.59 -34.24
N GLY A 395 10.26 -24.44 -32.94
CA GLY A 395 11.61 -24.21 -32.41
C GLY A 395 12.13 -22.76 -32.47
N ILE A 396 11.41 -21.81 -33.10
CA ILE A 396 11.86 -20.40 -33.21
C ILE A 396 11.69 -19.56 -31.93
N LYS A 397 11.35 -20.20 -30.79
CA LYS A 397 11.18 -19.60 -29.45
C LYS A 397 9.96 -18.68 -29.26
N LYS A 398 8.80 -19.02 -29.85
CA LYS A 398 7.55 -18.24 -29.76
C LYS A 398 6.97 -18.14 -28.34
N SER A 399 6.71 -19.27 -27.68
CA SER A 399 6.24 -19.30 -26.28
C SER A 399 7.27 -18.69 -25.32
N THR A 400 8.55 -18.97 -25.55
CA THR A 400 9.66 -18.36 -24.82
C THR A 400 9.70 -16.84 -24.96
N PHE A 401 9.32 -16.26 -26.10
CA PHE A 401 9.20 -14.80 -26.25
C PHE A 401 8.18 -14.23 -25.26
N PHE A 402 7.00 -14.85 -25.13
CA PHE A 402 5.98 -14.39 -24.18
C PHE A 402 6.44 -14.56 -22.73
N CYS A 403 6.99 -15.73 -22.37
CA CYS A 403 7.59 -15.95 -21.06
C CYS A 403 8.70 -14.92 -20.74
N SER A 404 9.57 -14.62 -21.70
CA SER A 404 10.65 -13.64 -21.56
C SER A 404 10.18 -12.18 -21.62
N LEU A 405 8.99 -11.88 -22.15
CA LEU A 405 8.40 -10.55 -22.17
C LEU A 405 7.63 -10.25 -20.87
N TYR A 406 6.76 -11.16 -20.44
CA TYR A 406 5.97 -11.03 -19.20
C TYR A 406 6.78 -11.35 -17.94
N GLY A 407 7.80 -12.21 -18.08
CA GLY A 407 8.53 -12.80 -16.96
C GLY A 407 7.86 -14.06 -16.43
N GLU A 408 8.65 -15.09 -16.16
CA GLU A 408 8.23 -16.43 -15.71
C GLU A 408 7.21 -16.40 -14.54
N LYS A 409 7.38 -15.49 -13.56
CA LYS A 409 6.46 -15.34 -12.42
C LYS A 409 5.02 -14.93 -12.82
N PHE A 410 4.86 -14.30 -13.98
CA PHE A 410 3.63 -13.67 -14.47
C PHE A 410 3.08 -14.32 -15.75
N PHE A 411 3.64 -15.45 -16.18
CA PHE A 411 3.27 -16.15 -17.40
C PHE A 411 2.93 -17.61 -17.12
N ASP A 412 1.97 -18.17 -17.86
CA ASP A 412 1.66 -19.61 -17.88
C ASP A 412 1.38 -20.05 -19.31
N ASP A 413 2.01 -21.15 -19.74
CA ASP A 413 1.77 -21.84 -21.02
C ASP A 413 1.15 -23.24 -20.83
N THR A 414 0.75 -23.57 -19.60
CA THR A 414 0.31 -24.91 -19.22
C THR A 414 -1.20 -25.13 -19.36
N MET A 415 -1.90 -24.31 -20.15
CA MET A 415 -3.32 -24.52 -20.48
C MET A 415 -3.50 -25.76 -21.38
N THR A 416 -3.67 -26.92 -20.74
CA THR A 416 -4.04 -28.19 -21.36
C THR A 416 -5.37 -28.69 -20.78
N GLU A 417 -6.01 -29.64 -21.48
CA GLU A 417 -7.38 -30.16 -21.26
C GLU A 417 -7.75 -30.41 -19.79
N SER A 418 -8.20 -29.37 -19.09
CA SER A 418 -8.49 -29.38 -17.64
C SER A 418 -9.92 -28.93 -17.37
N SER A 419 -10.33 -28.79 -16.11
CA SER A 419 -11.68 -28.30 -15.82
C SER A 419 -11.77 -26.79 -16.07
N GLU A 420 -12.92 -26.30 -16.54
CA GLU A 420 -13.17 -24.85 -16.76
C GLU A 420 -12.86 -23.98 -15.51
N ARG A 421 -12.75 -24.58 -14.31
CA ARG A 421 -12.34 -23.90 -13.07
C ARG A 421 -10.83 -23.74 -12.92
N ASP A 422 -10.06 -24.75 -13.30
CA ASP A 422 -8.59 -24.73 -13.17
C ASP A 422 -8.01 -23.72 -14.16
N GLU A 423 -8.58 -23.70 -15.38
CA GLU A 423 -8.31 -22.70 -16.42
C GLU A 423 -8.58 -21.28 -15.93
N LEU A 424 -9.74 -21.02 -15.31
CA LEU A 424 -10.06 -19.73 -14.71
C LEU A 424 -9.11 -19.36 -13.56
N MET A 425 -8.65 -20.33 -12.77
CA MET A 425 -7.71 -20.06 -11.68
C MET A 425 -6.33 -19.67 -12.21
N LYS A 426 -5.80 -20.38 -13.23
CA LYS A 426 -4.56 -20.00 -13.93
C LYS A 426 -4.64 -18.59 -14.52
N LEU A 427 -5.77 -18.29 -15.17
CA LEU A 427 -6.08 -16.98 -15.76
C LEU A 427 -6.13 -15.84 -14.74
N HIS A 428 -6.40 -16.12 -13.47
CA HIS A 428 -6.40 -15.14 -12.38
C HIS A 428 -5.15 -15.19 -11.50
N GLN A 429 -4.14 -15.98 -11.86
CA GLN A 429 -2.84 -16.08 -11.17
C GLN A 429 -1.65 -15.61 -12.02
N HIS A 430 -1.88 -15.21 -13.28
CA HIS A 430 -0.84 -14.80 -14.23
C HIS A 430 -1.27 -13.54 -14.98
N TRP A 431 -0.31 -12.75 -15.46
CA TRP A 431 -0.58 -11.56 -16.25
C TRP A 431 -0.89 -11.91 -17.71
N ALA A 432 -0.18 -12.88 -18.27
CA ALA A 432 -0.47 -13.45 -19.58
C ALA A 432 -0.56 -14.96 -19.48
N VAL A 433 -1.51 -15.53 -20.22
CA VAL A 433 -1.66 -16.97 -20.37
C VAL A 433 -1.63 -17.32 -21.85
N GLU A 434 -0.76 -18.25 -22.24
CA GLU A 434 -0.68 -18.77 -23.59
C GLU A 434 -1.69 -19.89 -23.81
N LEU A 435 -2.50 -19.74 -24.87
CA LEU A 435 -3.25 -20.84 -25.45
C LEU A 435 -2.29 -21.70 -26.28
N ALA A 436 -1.64 -22.66 -25.61
CA ALA A 436 -0.91 -23.73 -26.28
C ALA A 436 -1.85 -24.49 -27.22
N GLU A 437 -1.35 -24.88 -28.41
CA GLU A 437 -2.16 -25.50 -29.46
C GLU A 437 -3.44 -24.72 -29.81
N PHE A 438 -3.28 -23.41 -30.11
CA PHE A 438 -4.38 -22.52 -30.48
C PHE A 438 -5.32 -23.11 -31.57
N GLU A 439 -4.76 -23.89 -32.50
CA GLU A 439 -5.47 -24.66 -33.53
C GLU A 439 -6.46 -25.70 -32.95
N THR A 440 -6.04 -26.55 -32.01
CA THR A 440 -6.90 -27.62 -31.45
C THR A 440 -8.06 -27.03 -30.62
N THR A 441 -7.82 -25.88 -29.98
CA THR A 441 -8.83 -25.08 -29.29
C THR A 441 -9.88 -24.50 -30.25
N LEU A 442 -9.48 -24.07 -31.46
CA LEU A 442 -10.41 -23.55 -32.47
C LEU A 442 -11.23 -24.63 -33.19
N HIS A 443 -10.69 -25.83 -33.41
CA HIS A 443 -11.34 -26.85 -34.23
C HIS A 443 -12.45 -27.67 -33.53
N ARG A 444 -12.51 -27.69 -32.18
CA ARG A 444 -13.66 -28.27 -31.46
C ARG A 444 -14.87 -27.31 -31.51
N LYS A 445 -16.02 -27.72 -30.94
CA LYS A 445 -17.31 -26.97 -30.95
C LYS A 445 -17.29 -25.62 -30.17
N GLY A 446 -16.14 -24.96 -30.07
CA GLY A 446 -15.81 -23.97 -29.05
C GLY A 446 -15.67 -22.52 -29.52
N ILE A 447 -15.62 -22.20 -30.82
CA ILE A 447 -15.33 -20.81 -31.27
C ILE A 447 -16.24 -19.75 -30.62
N SER A 448 -17.55 -20.04 -30.47
CA SER A 448 -18.47 -19.13 -29.76
C SER A 448 -18.19 -19.05 -28.24
N LYS A 449 -17.79 -20.16 -27.61
CA LYS A 449 -17.35 -20.18 -26.20
C LYS A 449 -16.04 -19.40 -26.03
N LEU A 450 -15.07 -19.55 -26.92
CA LEU A 450 -13.79 -18.84 -26.90
C LEU A 450 -14.01 -17.33 -27.11
N LYS A 451 -14.88 -16.93 -28.04
CA LYS A 451 -15.28 -15.52 -28.21
C LYS A 451 -15.95 -14.95 -26.95
N GLN A 452 -16.84 -15.71 -26.31
CA GLN A 452 -17.43 -15.31 -25.03
C GLN A 452 -16.35 -15.18 -23.95
N PHE A 453 -15.50 -16.20 -23.80
CA PHE A 453 -14.39 -16.25 -22.85
C PHE A 453 -13.45 -15.06 -22.99
N MET A 454 -12.95 -14.76 -24.19
CA MET A 454 -12.10 -13.58 -24.43
C MET A 454 -12.82 -12.25 -24.16
N SER A 455 -14.13 -12.17 -24.42
CA SER A 455 -14.93 -10.97 -24.15
C SER A 455 -15.31 -10.79 -22.67
N THR A 456 -15.11 -11.79 -21.81
CA THR A 456 -15.44 -11.71 -20.38
C THR A 456 -14.56 -10.67 -19.66
N ARG A 457 -15.22 -9.86 -18.82
CA ARG A 457 -14.60 -8.85 -17.97
C ARG A 457 -14.46 -9.30 -16.51
N VAL A 458 -15.45 -10.04 -16.03
CA VAL A 458 -15.55 -10.51 -14.65
C VAL A 458 -15.84 -12.00 -14.67
N ASP A 459 -14.97 -12.79 -14.05
CA ASP A 459 -15.15 -14.22 -13.86
C ASP A 459 -15.70 -14.49 -12.45
N SER A 460 -16.39 -15.61 -12.23
CA SER A 460 -16.93 -15.95 -10.90
C SER A 460 -16.60 -17.39 -10.55
N PHE A 461 -15.71 -17.56 -9.56
CA PHE A 461 -15.20 -18.85 -9.13
C PHE A 461 -14.96 -18.87 -7.62
N ARG A 462 -14.69 -20.05 -7.07
CA ARG A 462 -14.40 -20.24 -5.64
C ARG A 462 -12.91 -20.46 -5.47
N ILE A 463 -12.24 -19.50 -4.85
CA ILE A 463 -10.81 -19.59 -4.51
C ILE A 463 -10.57 -20.61 -3.39
N PRO A 464 -9.37 -21.18 -3.26
CA PRO A 464 -8.98 -21.96 -2.10
C PRO A 464 -9.34 -21.25 -0.79
N TYR A 465 -9.77 -22.00 0.22
CA TYR A 465 -10.19 -21.51 1.55
C TYR A 465 -11.43 -20.58 1.60
N ALA A 466 -11.96 -20.08 0.47
CA ALA A 466 -13.22 -19.32 0.51
C ALA A 466 -14.42 -20.22 0.83
N ARG A 467 -15.38 -19.69 1.60
CA ARG A 467 -16.66 -20.36 1.89
C ARG A 467 -17.70 -20.21 0.77
N THR A 468 -17.57 -19.18 -0.06
CA THR A 468 -18.51 -18.84 -1.13
C THR A 468 -17.77 -18.59 -2.44
N VAL A 469 -18.49 -18.66 -3.56
CA VAL A 469 -18.04 -18.12 -4.85
C VAL A 469 -17.84 -16.60 -4.69
N LYS A 470 -16.83 -16.07 -5.37
CA LYS A 470 -16.57 -14.63 -5.50
C LYS A 470 -16.43 -14.27 -6.97
N SER A 471 -16.66 -13.01 -7.29
CA SER A 471 -16.43 -12.44 -8.61
C SER A 471 -15.11 -11.69 -8.63
N PHE A 472 -14.35 -11.85 -9.71
CA PHE A 472 -13.02 -11.28 -9.90
C PHE A 472 -12.93 -10.59 -11.26
N GLU A 473 -12.51 -9.34 -11.25
CA GLU A 473 -12.23 -8.57 -12.47
C GLU A 473 -10.95 -9.10 -13.11
N ARG A 474 -11.03 -9.43 -14.41
CA ARG A 474 -9.93 -10.09 -15.10
C ARG A 474 -8.83 -9.10 -15.45
N HIS A 475 -7.66 -9.33 -14.86
CA HIS A 475 -6.44 -8.54 -15.00
C HIS A 475 -5.42 -9.13 -16.00
N SER A 476 -5.75 -10.27 -16.60
CA SER A 476 -4.88 -11.03 -17.48
C SER A 476 -5.21 -10.84 -18.96
N VAL A 477 -4.22 -11.13 -19.79
CA VAL A 477 -4.31 -11.18 -21.25
C VAL A 477 -4.10 -12.60 -21.78
N ILE A 478 -4.56 -12.81 -23.00
CA ILE A 478 -4.42 -14.07 -23.73
C ILE A 478 -3.42 -13.85 -24.86
N VAL A 479 -2.47 -14.77 -24.97
CA VAL A 479 -1.51 -14.86 -26.08
C VAL A 479 -1.58 -16.27 -26.69
N GLY A 480 -0.95 -16.47 -27.83
CA GLY A 480 -0.90 -17.79 -28.46
C GLY A 480 0.27 -17.94 -29.41
N SER A 481 0.64 -19.18 -29.68
CA SER A 481 1.57 -19.49 -30.75
C SER A 481 1.09 -20.66 -31.60
N THR A 482 1.45 -20.63 -32.89
CA THR A 482 0.96 -21.57 -33.91
C THR A 482 2.09 -21.88 -34.89
N ASN A 483 2.06 -23.11 -35.43
CA ASN A 483 2.97 -23.53 -36.50
C ASN A 483 2.27 -23.52 -37.88
N GLU A 484 0.95 -23.65 -37.91
CA GLU A 484 0.19 -23.74 -39.16
C GLU A 484 0.02 -22.37 -39.85
N PRO A 485 0.11 -22.33 -41.20
CA PRO A 485 -0.19 -21.13 -41.97
C PRO A 485 -1.69 -20.78 -41.96
N GLU A 486 -2.57 -21.78 -41.91
CA GLU A 486 -4.02 -21.68 -42.10
C GLU A 486 -4.78 -22.22 -40.88
N PHE A 487 -4.94 -21.38 -39.84
CA PHE A 487 -5.58 -21.77 -38.57
C PHE A 487 -6.87 -20.99 -38.24
N LEU A 488 -7.24 -19.99 -39.05
CA LEU A 488 -8.41 -19.12 -38.82
C LEU A 488 -9.60 -19.51 -39.71
N ASN A 489 -10.44 -20.41 -39.20
CA ASN A 489 -11.57 -20.98 -39.96
C ASN A 489 -12.88 -20.15 -39.95
N ASP A 490 -12.92 -18.98 -39.30
CA ASP A 490 -14.13 -18.19 -39.08
C ASP A 490 -13.94 -16.70 -39.46
N PRO A 491 -14.59 -16.21 -40.54
CA PRO A 491 -14.52 -14.80 -40.99
C PRO A 491 -14.94 -13.75 -39.96
N SER A 492 -15.58 -14.14 -38.86
CA SER A 492 -15.95 -13.24 -37.74
C SER A 492 -14.99 -13.35 -36.55
N GLY A 493 -13.95 -14.18 -36.65
CA GLY A 493 -12.84 -14.31 -35.71
C GLY A 493 -11.66 -13.37 -36.02
N ASP A 494 -11.44 -13.07 -37.30
CA ASP A 494 -10.30 -12.30 -37.86
C ASP A 494 -9.89 -11.04 -37.07
N ARG A 495 -10.86 -10.28 -36.53
CA ARG A 495 -10.57 -9.05 -35.78
C ARG A 495 -10.00 -9.26 -34.37
N ARG A 496 -10.07 -10.49 -33.84
CA ARG A 496 -9.72 -10.81 -32.45
C ARG A 496 -8.33 -11.44 -32.32
N TYR A 497 -7.77 -11.94 -33.40
CA TYR A 497 -6.49 -12.64 -33.39
C TYR A 497 -5.47 -11.81 -34.17
N TRP A 498 -4.56 -11.19 -33.45
CA TRP A 498 -3.54 -10.32 -34.02
C TRP A 498 -2.33 -11.17 -34.36
N VAL A 499 -2.27 -11.63 -35.61
CA VAL A 499 -1.25 -12.57 -36.08
C VAL A 499 0.01 -11.81 -36.50
N ILE A 500 1.17 -12.20 -35.96
CA ILE A 500 2.48 -11.74 -36.43
C ILE A 500 3.29 -12.94 -36.92
N PRO A 501 3.52 -13.07 -38.24
CA PRO A 501 4.43 -14.06 -38.80
C PRO A 501 5.90 -13.76 -38.46
N VAL A 502 6.56 -14.73 -37.83
CA VAL A 502 7.96 -14.67 -37.41
C VAL A 502 8.79 -15.63 -38.27
N LYS A 503 9.74 -15.08 -39.05
CA LYS A 503 10.50 -15.84 -40.06
C LYS A 503 11.75 -16.55 -39.53
N GLY A 504 12.29 -16.12 -38.40
CA GLY A 504 13.56 -16.59 -37.84
C GLY A 504 13.50 -16.81 -36.32
N MET A 505 14.60 -17.29 -35.74
CA MET A 505 14.69 -17.51 -34.30
C MET A 505 14.68 -16.17 -33.54
N ILE A 506 13.80 -16.06 -32.54
CA ILE A 506 13.67 -14.85 -31.73
C ILE A 506 14.89 -14.70 -30.79
N ASN A 507 15.45 -13.49 -30.74
CA ASN A 507 16.56 -13.16 -29.83
C ASN A 507 16.04 -12.88 -28.42
N ILE A 508 15.95 -13.93 -27.61
CA ILE A 508 15.43 -13.87 -26.24
C ILE A 508 16.25 -12.94 -25.34
N GLN A 509 17.58 -12.95 -25.45
CA GLN A 509 18.45 -12.08 -24.66
C GLN A 509 18.16 -10.59 -24.91
N LYS A 510 17.80 -10.22 -26.15
CA LYS A 510 17.32 -8.87 -26.48
C LYS A 510 15.96 -8.56 -25.84
N VAL A 511 15.02 -9.51 -25.84
CA VAL A 511 13.71 -9.35 -25.18
C VAL A 511 13.87 -9.12 -23.68
N GLU A 512 14.72 -9.92 -23.02
CA GLU A 512 14.96 -9.85 -21.58
C GLU A 512 15.64 -8.54 -21.16
N SER A 513 16.70 -8.14 -21.88
CA SER A 513 17.41 -6.88 -21.62
C SER A 513 16.55 -5.63 -21.88
N MET A 514 15.62 -5.69 -22.84
CA MET A 514 14.69 -4.59 -23.12
C MET A 514 13.41 -4.62 -22.28
N ARG A 515 13.11 -5.72 -21.55
CA ARG A 515 11.82 -5.97 -20.87
C ARG A 515 11.31 -4.76 -20.08
N ASN A 516 12.13 -4.24 -19.16
CA ASN A 516 11.73 -3.13 -18.29
C ASN A 516 11.47 -1.84 -19.10
N ALA A 517 12.26 -1.59 -20.15
CA ALA A 517 12.11 -0.41 -20.99
C ALA A 517 10.88 -0.50 -21.92
N ILE A 518 10.53 -1.70 -22.38
CA ILE A 518 9.29 -1.98 -23.13
C ILE A 518 8.07 -1.69 -22.25
N TRP A 519 8.05 -2.22 -21.02
CA TRP A 519 6.93 -2.01 -20.10
C TRP A 519 6.83 -0.56 -19.60
N ALA A 520 7.96 0.11 -19.35
CA ALA A 520 7.95 1.55 -19.05
C ALA A 520 7.33 2.38 -20.20
N ALA A 521 7.69 2.09 -21.45
CA ALA A 521 7.08 2.74 -22.62
C ALA A 521 5.59 2.43 -22.77
N ALA A 522 5.16 1.18 -22.52
CA ALA A 522 3.75 0.79 -22.53
C ALA A 522 2.93 1.47 -21.42
N VAL A 523 3.51 1.64 -20.22
CA VAL A 523 2.89 2.42 -19.12
C VAL A 523 2.78 3.89 -19.46
N ALA A 524 3.81 4.48 -20.08
CA ALA A 524 3.76 5.86 -20.55
C ALA A 524 2.66 6.08 -21.60
N ALA A 525 2.58 5.20 -22.62
CA ALA A 525 1.53 5.24 -23.65
C ALA A 525 0.12 5.08 -23.06
N TYR A 526 -0.07 4.12 -22.14
CA TYR A 526 -1.35 3.95 -21.43
C TYR A 526 -1.74 5.18 -20.61
N ARG A 527 -0.81 5.75 -19.83
CA ARG A 527 -1.02 6.97 -19.03
C ARG A 527 -1.26 8.21 -19.89
N ALA A 528 -0.71 8.26 -21.11
CA ALA A 528 -0.98 9.29 -22.10
C ALA A 528 -2.36 9.14 -22.79
N GLY A 529 -3.09 8.04 -22.54
CA GLY A 529 -4.40 7.78 -23.12
C GLY A 529 -4.37 7.17 -24.51
N GLU A 530 -3.24 6.60 -24.96
CA GLU A 530 -3.22 5.85 -26.22
C GLU A 530 -4.17 4.63 -26.17
N PRO A 531 -4.98 4.38 -27.20
CA PRO A 531 -5.90 3.25 -27.21
C PRO A 531 -5.15 1.92 -27.32
N TRP A 532 -5.67 0.88 -26.67
CA TRP A 532 -5.21 -0.50 -26.81
C TRP A 532 -6.08 -1.34 -27.78
N TRP A 533 -6.96 -0.68 -28.53
CA TRP A 533 -7.68 -1.26 -29.65
C TRP A 533 -7.18 -0.62 -30.96
N LEU A 534 -7.38 -1.31 -32.07
CA LEU A 534 -6.97 -0.83 -33.38
C LEU A 534 -7.72 0.46 -33.76
N THR A 535 -7.02 1.42 -34.37
CA THR A 535 -7.64 2.57 -35.03
C THR A 535 -8.39 2.14 -36.29
N GLU A 536 -9.23 3.01 -36.86
CA GLU A 536 -9.97 2.71 -38.10
C GLU A 536 -9.02 2.31 -39.26
N GLN A 537 -7.91 3.03 -39.42
CA GLN A 537 -6.87 2.72 -40.40
C GLN A 537 -6.17 1.36 -40.11
N GLU A 538 -5.86 1.06 -38.85
CA GLU A 538 -5.27 -0.23 -38.45
C GLU A 538 -6.26 -1.40 -38.67
N ILE A 539 -7.58 -1.16 -38.57
CA ILE A 539 -8.63 -2.13 -38.90
C ILE A 539 -8.70 -2.39 -40.41
N GLU A 540 -8.60 -1.37 -41.26
CA GLU A 540 -8.54 -1.54 -42.72
C GLU A 540 -7.33 -2.39 -43.13
N TRP A 541 -6.15 -2.11 -42.56
CA TRP A 541 -4.96 -2.93 -42.77
C TRP A 541 -5.17 -4.38 -42.33
N ALA A 542 -5.81 -4.61 -41.18
CA ALA A 542 -6.12 -5.95 -40.68
C ALA A 542 -7.06 -6.72 -41.62
N ILE A 543 -8.08 -6.06 -42.18
CA ILE A 543 -9.00 -6.66 -43.15
C ILE A 543 -8.25 -7.07 -44.42
N GLN A 544 -7.43 -6.17 -44.98
CA GLN A 544 -6.64 -6.45 -46.19
C GLN A 544 -5.61 -7.56 -45.97
N ALA A 545 -4.94 -7.59 -44.81
CA ALA A 545 -3.90 -8.58 -44.51
C ALA A 545 -4.45 -9.99 -44.25
N ASN A 546 -5.71 -10.11 -43.81
CA ASN A 546 -6.34 -11.40 -43.52
C ASN A 546 -7.00 -12.06 -44.74
N GLU A 547 -7.23 -11.32 -45.83
CA GLU A 547 -7.86 -11.85 -47.06
C GLU A 547 -7.15 -13.11 -47.61
N PRO A 548 -5.81 -13.20 -47.66
CA PRO A 548 -5.11 -14.41 -48.14
C PRO A 548 -5.10 -15.59 -47.16
N PHE A 549 -5.46 -15.38 -45.88
CA PHE A 549 -5.50 -16.42 -44.84
C PHE A 549 -6.90 -16.99 -44.61
N ARG A 550 -7.92 -16.47 -45.31
CA ARG A 550 -9.24 -17.06 -45.32
C ARG A 550 -9.16 -18.40 -46.03
N LEU A 551 -9.43 -19.47 -45.30
CA LEU A 551 -9.68 -20.80 -45.88
C LEU A 551 -10.77 -20.69 -46.94
N SER A 552 -10.34 -20.83 -48.21
CA SER A 552 -11.22 -21.11 -49.32
C SER A 552 -11.85 -22.47 -49.08
N ASP A 553 -13.17 -22.51 -48.98
CA ASP A 553 -13.87 -23.79 -48.82
C ASP A 553 -13.59 -24.65 -50.06
N THR A 554 -13.34 -25.96 -49.93
CA THR A 554 -13.05 -26.83 -51.10
C THR A 554 -14.20 -26.91 -52.12
N TRP A 555 -15.35 -26.32 -51.82
CA TRP A 555 -16.49 -26.16 -52.72
C TRP A 555 -16.58 -24.75 -53.35
N GLU A 556 -15.76 -23.78 -52.92
CA GLU A 556 -15.86 -22.39 -53.39
C GLU A 556 -15.57 -22.24 -54.88
N ASP A 557 -14.53 -22.87 -55.43
CA ASP A 557 -14.22 -22.81 -56.86
C ASP A 557 -15.37 -23.38 -57.71
N PHE A 558 -15.82 -24.60 -57.40
CA PHE A 558 -16.92 -25.27 -58.08
C PHE A 558 -18.24 -24.49 -58.00
N ILE A 559 -18.55 -23.94 -56.82
CA ILE A 559 -19.75 -23.12 -56.63
C ILE A 559 -19.60 -21.78 -57.37
N SER A 560 -18.41 -21.17 -57.39
CA SER A 560 -18.12 -19.92 -58.09
C SER A 560 -18.36 -20.05 -59.60
N GLU A 561 -17.70 -21.04 -60.24
CA GLU A 561 -17.91 -21.39 -61.64
C GLU A 561 -19.39 -21.74 -61.94
N TYR A 562 -20.07 -22.41 -60.99
CA TYR A 562 -21.50 -22.66 -61.13
C TYR A 562 -22.38 -21.44 -60.92
N VAL A 563 -22.02 -20.42 -60.14
CA VAL A 563 -22.88 -19.24 -59.97
C VAL A 563 -22.61 -18.14 -61.00
N GLU A 564 -21.49 -18.21 -61.71
CA GLU A 564 -21.13 -17.26 -62.77
C GLU A 564 -22.23 -17.15 -63.85
N GLY A 565 -22.57 -15.92 -64.23
CA GLY A 565 -23.62 -15.61 -65.20
C GLY A 565 -25.06 -15.98 -64.78
N ARG A 566 -25.27 -16.55 -63.58
CA ARG A 566 -26.60 -16.91 -63.07
C ARG A 566 -27.17 -15.81 -62.18
N GLN A 567 -28.49 -15.60 -62.27
CA GLN A 567 -29.21 -14.59 -61.49
C GLN A 567 -30.00 -15.17 -60.30
N PHE A 568 -30.33 -16.47 -60.33
CA PHE A 568 -30.99 -17.15 -59.22
C PHE A 568 -30.67 -18.64 -59.23
N VAL A 569 -30.26 -19.17 -58.08
CA VAL A 569 -29.92 -20.59 -57.85
C VAL A 569 -30.59 -21.11 -56.57
N THR A 570 -30.94 -22.38 -56.54
CA THR A 570 -31.37 -23.07 -55.30
C THR A 570 -30.23 -23.90 -54.71
N ILE A 571 -30.25 -24.15 -53.40
CA ILE A 571 -29.22 -24.98 -52.74
C ILE A 571 -29.19 -26.40 -53.31
N ALA A 572 -30.35 -26.96 -53.69
CA ALA A 572 -30.41 -28.29 -54.31
C ALA A 572 -29.70 -28.29 -55.68
N GLU A 573 -29.94 -27.28 -56.52
CA GLU A 573 -29.22 -27.14 -57.80
C GLU A 573 -27.72 -26.93 -57.61
N VAL A 574 -27.29 -26.17 -56.59
CA VAL A 574 -25.85 -25.95 -56.32
C VAL A 574 -25.19 -27.25 -55.85
N LEU A 575 -25.79 -27.98 -54.92
CA LEU A 575 -25.24 -29.27 -54.47
C LEU A 575 -25.24 -30.32 -55.60
N GLU A 576 -26.32 -30.41 -56.37
CA GLU A 576 -26.44 -31.38 -57.47
C GLU A 576 -25.52 -31.06 -58.65
N LYS A 577 -25.46 -29.80 -59.09
CA LYS A 577 -24.83 -29.43 -60.38
C LYS A 577 -23.46 -28.80 -60.29
N ALA A 578 -23.08 -28.24 -59.13
CA ALA A 578 -21.73 -27.76 -58.89
C ALA A 578 -20.84 -28.85 -58.24
N LEU A 579 -21.43 -29.76 -57.46
CA LEU A 579 -20.70 -30.69 -56.58
C LEU A 579 -21.06 -32.17 -56.78
N ASP A 580 -21.82 -32.48 -57.85
CA ASP A 580 -22.29 -33.84 -58.21
C ASP A 580 -22.93 -34.62 -57.05
N MET A 581 -23.61 -33.91 -56.14
CA MET A 581 -24.17 -34.48 -54.92
C MET A 581 -25.61 -34.96 -55.14
N GLU A 582 -25.76 -36.27 -55.34
CA GLU A 582 -27.05 -36.98 -55.38
C GLU A 582 -28.01 -36.52 -54.27
N ALA A 583 -29.29 -36.37 -54.60
CA ALA A 583 -30.32 -35.85 -53.68
C ALA A 583 -30.42 -36.61 -52.34
N SER A 584 -30.11 -37.92 -52.31
CA SER A 584 -30.08 -38.76 -51.11
C SER A 584 -28.94 -38.40 -50.14
N LYS A 585 -27.87 -37.77 -50.63
CA LYS A 585 -26.68 -37.34 -49.88
C LYS A 585 -26.71 -35.86 -49.49
N GLN A 586 -27.71 -35.09 -49.95
CA GLN A 586 -27.87 -33.66 -49.63
C GLN A 586 -28.40 -33.42 -48.22
N ASP A 587 -27.60 -33.79 -47.21
CA ASP A 587 -27.94 -33.58 -45.80
C ASP A 587 -28.00 -32.08 -45.43
N LYS A 588 -28.51 -31.80 -44.23
CA LYS A 588 -28.64 -30.42 -43.72
C LYS A 588 -27.28 -29.72 -43.55
N LYS A 589 -26.19 -30.44 -43.34
CA LYS A 589 -24.84 -29.89 -43.17
C LYS A 589 -24.29 -29.41 -44.51
N SER A 590 -24.40 -30.22 -45.57
CA SER A 590 -24.08 -29.86 -46.96
C SER A 590 -24.90 -28.66 -47.43
N GLN A 591 -26.21 -28.67 -47.19
CA GLN A 591 -27.08 -27.52 -47.51
C GLN A 591 -26.66 -26.23 -46.79
N MET A 592 -26.25 -26.33 -45.52
CA MET A 592 -25.76 -25.16 -44.76
C MET A 592 -24.38 -24.68 -45.21
N ARG A 593 -23.50 -25.58 -45.66
CA ARG A 593 -22.16 -25.26 -46.21
C ARG A 593 -22.27 -24.48 -47.52
N ALA A 594 -23.01 -25.00 -48.51
CA ALA A 594 -23.26 -24.28 -49.76
C ALA A 594 -23.95 -22.92 -49.53
N ALA A 595 -24.89 -22.85 -48.57
CA ALA A 595 -25.56 -21.60 -48.19
C ALA A 595 -24.66 -20.58 -47.45
N ALA A 596 -23.50 -20.99 -46.93
CA ALA A 596 -22.50 -20.09 -46.36
C ALA A 596 -21.59 -19.51 -47.46
N ILE A 597 -21.19 -20.35 -48.41
CA ILE A 597 -20.39 -19.97 -49.58
C ILE A 597 -21.12 -18.94 -50.44
N LEU A 598 -22.40 -19.17 -50.76
CA LEU A 598 -23.21 -18.20 -51.51
C LEU A 598 -23.26 -16.82 -50.83
N ARG A 599 -23.35 -16.76 -49.49
CA ARG A 599 -23.28 -15.47 -48.76
C ARG A 599 -21.91 -14.79 -48.87
N ARG A 600 -20.81 -15.55 -48.89
CA ARG A 600 -19.46 -15.00 -49.08
C ARG A 600 -19.35 -14.32 -50.44
N PHE A 601 -19.93 -14.93 -51.48
CA PHE A 601 -20.06 -14.36 -52.83
C PHE A 601 -21.16 -13.27 -52.96
N GLY A 602 -21.67 -12.72 -51.86
CA GLY A 602 -22.65 -11.62 -51.87
C GLY A 602 -24.10 -12.01 -52.17
N TRP A 603 -24.43 -13.29 -52.38
CA TRP A 603 -25.78 -13.73 -52.70
C TRP A 603 -26.71 -13.62 -51.47
N GLN A 604 -27.95 -13.18 -51.71
CA GLN A 604 -28.98 -13.00 -50.70
C GLN A 604 -30.11 -14.02 -50.85
N LYS A 605 -30.84 -14.30 -49.76
CA LYS A 605 -31.97 -15.25 -49.78
C LYS A 605 -33.16 -14.66 -50.52
N ALA A 606 -33.62 -15.37 -51.53
CA ALA A 606 -34.68 -14.92 -52.41
C ALA A 606 -35.76 -15.99 -52.62
N LYS A 607 -36.88 -15.56 -53.22
CA LYS A 607 -37.99 -16.44 -53.59
C LYS A 607 -38.49 -16.04 -54.97
N ARG A 608 -38.17 -16.82 -56.01
CA ARG A 608 -38.64 -16.59 -57.38
C ARG A 608 -39.65 -17.65 -57.82
N TRP A 609 -40.54 -17.26 -58.72
CA TRP A 609 -41.47 -18.17 -59.39
C TRP A 609 -40.72 -18.92 -60.51
N ARG A 610 -40.65 -20.25 -60.44
CA ARG A 610 -40.04 -21.12 -61.46
C ARG A 610 -40.82 -22.42 -61.57
N SER A 611 -41.01 -22.91 -62.80
CA SER A 611 -41.68 -24.19 -63.09
C SER A 611 -43.03 -24.35 -62.36
N GLY A 612 -43.90 -23.34 -62.49
CA GLY A 612 -45.26 -23.34 -61.92
C GLY A 612 -45.35 -23.25 -60.40
N THR A 613 -44.23 -23.04 -59.68
CA THR A 613 -44.22 -22.93 -58.21
C THR A 613 -43.27 -21.86 -57.70
N TRP A 614 -43.50 -21.37 -56.48
CA TRP A 614 -42.52 -20.54 -55.78
C TRP A 614 -41.35 -21.39 -55.27
N LYS A 615 -40.13 -21.12 -55.74
CA LYS A 615 -38.90 -21.73 -55.22
C LYS A 615 -38.17 -20.75 -54.30
N ARG A 616 -37.72 -21.24 -53.14
CA ARG A 616 -36.78 -20.51 -52.25
C ARG A 616 -35.35 -20.82 -52.71
N GLY A 617 -34.52 -19.80 -52.80
CA GLY A 617 -33.15 -19.92 -53.28
C GLY A 617 -32.34 -18.68 -52.92
N TRP A 618 -31.39 -18.36 -53.78
CA TRP A 618 -30.44 -17.27 -53.64
C TRP A 618 -30.39 -16.47 -54.94
N GLU A 619 -30.27 -15.16 -54.84
CA GLU A 619 -29.98 -14.27 -55.98
C GLU A 619 -28.84 -13.31 -55.65
N LEU A 620 -28.12 -12.87 -56.68
CA LEU A 620 -27.17 -11.77 -56.56
C LEU A 620 -27.98 -10.46 -56.46
N PRO A 621 -27.66 -9.52 -55.55
CA PRO A 621 -28.30 -8.21 -55.54
C PRO A 621 -28.05 -7.51 -56.87
N ASP A 622 -29.12 -6.99 -57.48
CA ASP A 622 -29.01 -6.23 -58.71
C ASP A 622 -28.41 -4.86 -58.39
N LEU A 623 -27.19 -4.58 -58.86
CA LEU A 623 -26.49 -3.31 -58.63
C LEU A 623 -27.12 -2.13 -59.41
N SER A 624 -28.29 -2.33 -60.02
CA SER A 624 -29.01 -1.36 -60.84
C SER A 624 -30.26 -0.76 -60.20
N THR A 625 -30.60 -1.14 -58.96
CA THR A 625 -31.69 -0.48 -58.20
C THR A 625 -31.13 0.31 -57.03
N ASP A 626 -31.08 1.63 -57.18
CA ASP A 626 -31.09 2.55 -56.04
C ASP A 626 -32.25 2.19 -55.10
N PRO A 627 -32.11 2.40 -53.77
CA PRO A 627 -33.26 2.26 -52.87
C PRO A 627 -34.34 3.26 -53.30
N PRO A 628 -35.63 2.90 -53.23
CA PRO A 628 -36.68 3.88 -53.46
C PRO A 628 -36.54 4.99 -52.43
N SER A 629 -36.42 6.22 -52.91
CA SER A 629 -36.78 7.39 -52.12
C SER A 629 -38.25 7.30 -51.73
N ASP A 630 -38.59 8.05 -50.68
CA ASP A 630 -39.92 8.39 -50.13
C ASP A 630 -40.09 7.77 -48.72
N GLU A 631 -39.92 8.59 -47.68
CA GLU A 631 -40.98 9.40 -47.05
C GLU A 631 -42.08 8.55 -46.38
N VAL A 632 -42.00 8.38 -45.06
CA VAL A 632 -42.81 9.07 -44.01
C VAL A 632 -42.08 8.98 -42.66
#